data_AF-A0AA36GBH6-F1
#
_entry.id   AF-A0AA36GBH6-F1
#
_cell.length_a   1.000
_cell.length_b   1.000
_cell.length_c   1.000
_cell.angle_alpha   90.00
_cell.angle_beta   90.00
_cell.angle_gamma   90.00
#
_symmetry.space_group_name_H-M   'P 1'
#
loop_
_entity.id
_entity.type
_entity.pdbx_description
1 polymer ?
#
loop_
_entity_poly.entity_id
_entity_poly.type
_entity_poly.pdbx_seq_one_letter_code
_entity_poly.pdbx_strand_id
1 'polypeptide(L)'
;MTLLLLFALCLGAASALENGLARTPPMGWMSWTAFYCEMDCARHPHACINEQLYLDMADRLVNDGYMAVGYKNIHIDDCWMEMERDSRGVLVANRTRFPSGMNGNIQA
;
A
#
# COMPACT_ATOMS: atom_id res chain seq x y z
N MET A 1 -22.69 -43.85 1.86
CA MET A 1 -23.04 -42.85 2.89
C MET A 1 -21.86 -42.44 3.77
N THR A 2 -21.02 -43.39 4.24
CA THR A 2 -19.86 -43.12 5.12
C THR A 2 -18.74 -42.30 4.45
N LEU A 3 -18.53 -42.46 3.14
CA LEU A 3 -17.50 -41.72 2.39
C LEU A 3 -17.86 -40.24 2.15
N LEU A 4 -19.16 -39.91 2.07
CA LEU A 4 -19.68 -38.55 1.91
C LEU A 4 -19.57 -37.73 3.21
N LEU A 5 -19.71 -38.38 4.37
CA LEU A 5 -19.58 -37.75 5.69
C LEU A 5 -18.12 -37.34 6.00
N LEU A 6 -17.13 -38.09 5.52
CA LEU A 6 -15.71 -37.78 5.68
C LEU A 6 -15.25 -36.57 4.83
N PHE A 7 -15.85 -36.38 3.65
CA PHE A 7 -15.54 -35.23 2.77
C PHE A 7 -16.05 -33.91 3.35
N ALA A 8 -17.19 -33.94 4.05
CA ALA A 8 -17.76 -32.77 4.72
C ALA A 8 -16.93 -32.31 5.94
N LEU A 9 -16.22 -33.22 6.62
CA LEU A 9 -15.36 -32.88 7.76
C LEU A 9 -14.04 -32.20 7.38
N CYS A 10 -13.62 -32.26 6.11
CA CYS A 10 -12.38 -31.63 5.63
C CYS A 10 -12.60 -30.21 5.08
N LEU A 11 -13.85 -29.73 5.01
CA LEU A 11 -14.18 -28.32 4.77
C LEU A 11 -14.05 -27.56 6.10
N GLY A 12 -12.82 -27.51 6.64
CA GLY A 12 -12.52 -26.59 7.72
C GLY A 12 -12.80 -25.18 7.22
N ALA A 13 -13.77 -24.49 7.81
CA ALA A 13 -14.00 -23.09 7.53
C ALA A 13 -12.68 -22.34 7.77
N ALA A 14 -12.19 -21.64 6.74
CA ALA A 14 -11.02 -20.81 6.89
C ALA A 14 -11.31 -19.78 7.99
N SER A 15 -10.57 -19.85 9.10
CA SER A 15 -10.64 -18.82 10.12
C SER A 15 -9.92 -17.58 9.60
N ALA A 16 -10.68 -16.57 9.23
CA ALA A 16 -10.17 -15.26 8.86
C ALA A 16 -10.23 -14.30 10.05
N LEU A 17 -9.39 -13.26 10.02
CA LEU A 17 -9.48 -12.17 10.98
C LEU A 17 -10.75 -11.36 10.70
N GLU A 18 -11.75 -11.50 11.56
CA GLU A 18 -12.99 -10.71 11.50
C GLU A 18 -12.79 -9.32 12.11
N ASN A 19 -12.10 -8.43 11.39
CA ASN A 19 -11.85 -7.04 11.80
C ASN A 19 -12.81 -6.02 11.14
N GLY A 20 -13.80 -6.48 10.38
CA GLY A 20 -14.76 -5.60 9.69
C GLY A 20 -14.27 -4.98 8.39
N LEU A 21 -13.01 -5.17 8.00
CA LEU A 21 -12.43 -4.66 6.75
C LEU A 21 -12.61 -5.64 5.59
N ALA A 22 -12.30 -5.18 4.37
CA ALA A 22 -12.30 -5.99 3.15
C ALA A 22 -13.60 -6.79 2.90
N ARG A 23 -14.76 -6.26 3.32
CA ARG A 23 -16.09 -6.86 3.06
C ARG A 23 -16.42 -6.93 1.57
N THR A 24 -15.78 -6.08 0.77
CA THR A 24 -15.64 -6.19 -0.68
C THR A 24 -14.15 -6.17 -1.02
N PRO A 25 -13.72 -6.67 -2.20
CA PRO A 25 -12.34 -6.53 -2.64
C PRO A 25 -11.89 -5.05 -2.56
N PRO A 26 -10.70 -4.76 -1.99
CA PRO A 26 -10.22 -3.40 -1.89
C PRO A 26 -9.89 -2.86 -3.28
N MET A 27 -10.29 -1.61 -3.52
CA MET A 27 -9.99 -0.89 -4.76
C MET A 27 -9.11 0.30 -4.43
N GLY A 28 -8.00 0.44 -5.15
CA GLY A 28 -6.99 1.46 -4.91
C GLY A 28 -5.86 1.39 -5.93
N TRP A 29 -4.80 2.15 -5.67
CA TRP A 29 -3.60 2.23 -6.48
C TRP A 29 -2.38 1.82 -5.66
N MET A 30 -1.38 1.19 -6.29
CA MET A 30 -0.14 0.74 -5.65
C MET A 30 1.06 1.05 -6.54
N SER A 31 2.15 1.55 -5.96
CA SER A 31 3.30 2.06 -6.72
C SER A 31 4.09 0.98 -7.48
N TRP A 32 4.20 -0.24 -6.93
CA TRP A 32 5.15 -1.26 -7.40
C TRP A 32 5.05 -1.58 -8.89
N THR A 33 3.83 -1.83 -9.39
CA THR A 33 3.63 -2.32 -10.77
C THR A 33 4.08 -1.32 -11.83
N ALA A 34 4.11 -0.02 -11.51
CA ALA A 34 4.47 1.03 -12.46
C ALA A 34 5.85 1.64 -12.18
N PHE A 35 6.25 1.76 -10.90
CA PHE A 35 7.42 2.53 -10.48
C PHE A 35 8.53 1.66 -9.83
N TYR A 36 8.22 0.41 -9.49
CA TYR A 36 9.16 -0.52 -8.84
C TYR A 36 9.82 0.12 -7.60
N CYS A 37 11.15 0.05 -7.53
CA CYS A 37 12.01 0.58 -6.47
C CYS A 37 12.94 1.68 -7.01
N GLU A 38 12.43 2.57 -7.87
CA GLU A 38 13.23 3.70 -8.36
C GLU A 38 13.49 4.71 -7.22
N MET A 39 14.75 4.90 -6.83
CA MET A 39 15.13 5.78 -5.72
C MET A 39 15.97 6.99 -6.16
N ASP A 40 16.42 7.04 -7.42
CA ASP A 40 17.21 8.15 -7.95
C ASP A 40 16.28 9.29 -8.41
N CYS A 41 15.88 10.14 -7.46
CA CYS A 41 15.03 11.28 -7.73
C CYS A 41 15.71 12.41 -8.51
N ALA A 42 17.04 12.43 -8.58
CA ALA A 42 17.74 13.41 -9.40
C ALA A 42 17.62 13.05 -10.89
N ARG A 43 17.72 11.75 -11.19
CA ARG A 43 17.58 11.23 -12.56
C ARG A 43 16.13 11.03 -12.98
N HIS A 44 15.26 10.64 -12.06
CA HIS A 44 13.87 10.29 -12.30
C HIS A 44 12.90 11.06 -11.38
N PRO A 45 12.82 12.39 -11.47
CA PRO A 45 12.10 13.24 -10.50
C PRO A 45 10.59 12.99 -10.44
N HIS A 46 10.00 12.43 -11.51
CA HIS A 46 8.56 12.13 -11.60
C HIS A 46 8.24 10.64 -11.52
N ALA A 47 9.25 9.80 -11.28
CA ALA A 47 9.07 8.34 -11.21
C ALA A 47 9.79 7.69 -10.03
N CYS A 48 10.65 8.40 -9.33
CA CYS A 48 11.23 7.90 -8.09
C CYS A 48 10.17 7.83 -6.99
N ILE A 49 10.33 6.88 -6.08
CA ILE A 49 9.52 6.70 -4.89
C ILE A 49 9.79 7.87 -3.94
N ASN A 50 8.94 8.90 -3.95
CA ASN A 50 9.04 10.06 -3.09
C ASN A 50 7.66 10.56 -2.66
N GLU A 51 7.61 11.48 -1.70
CA GLU A 51 6.36 12.06 -1.19
C GLU A 51 5.51 12.68 -2.31
N GLN A 52 6.12 13.41 -3.25
CA GLN A 52 5.39 14.08 -4.32
C GLN A 52 4.66 13.08 -5.25
N LEU A 53 5.27 11.93 -5.55
CA LEU A 53 4.66 10.88 -6.37
C LEU A 53 3.31 10.44 -5.78
N TYR A 54 3.24 10.20 -4.48
CA TYR A 54 2.01 9.73 -3.84
C TYR A 54 0.96 10.85 -3.71
N LEU A 55 1.38 12.10 -3.48
CA LEU A 55 0.46 13.25 -3.49
C LEU A 55 -0.13 13.47 -4.89
N ASP A 56 0.69 13.41 -5.93
CA ASP A 56 0.24 13.53 -7.32
C ASP A 56 -0.75 12.41 -7.67
N MET A 57 -0.50 11.17 -7.24
CA MET A 57 -1.43 10.06 -7.45
C MET A 57 -2.74 10.23 -6.67
N ALA A 58 -2.70 10.82 -5.47
CA ALA A 58 -3.91 11.16 -4.72
C ALA A 58 -4.78 12.17 -5.47
N ASP A 59 -4.15 13.23 -5.99
CA ASP A 59 -4.84 14.23 -6.80
C ASP A 59 -5.44 13.61 -8.07
N ARG A 60 -4.71 12.71 -8.74
CA ARG A 60 -5.19 11.98 -9.93
C ARG A 60 -6.39 11.09 -9.62
N LEU A 61 -6.37 10.35 -8.51
CA LEU A 61 -7.49 9.50 -8.13
C LEU A 61 -8.79 10.30 -7.96
N VAL A 62 -8.70 11.53 -7.45
CA VAL A 62 -9.85 12.43 -7.31
C VAL A 62 -10.22 13.07 -8.65
N ASN A 63 -9.27 13.77 -9.27
CA ASN A 63 -9.53 14.62 -10.44
C ASN A 63 -9.94 13.83 -11.68
N ASP A 64 -9.41 12.62 -11.83
CA ASP A 64 -9.70 11.76 -12.99
C ASP A 64 -10.90 10.81 -12.72
N GLY A 65 -11.55 10.92 -11.56
CA GLY A 65 -12.81 10.23 -11.25
C GLY A 65 -12.68 8.80 -10.72
N TYR A 66 -11.46 8.28 -10.50
CA TYR A 66 -11.24 6.93 -9.94
C TYR A 66 -11.85 6.76 -8.55
N MET A 67 -11.74 7.79 -7.70
CA MET A 67 -12.35 7.79 -6.37
C MET A 67 -13.87 7.67 -6.44
N ALA A 68 -14.51 8.32 -7.41
CA ALA A 68 -15.96 8.29 -7.60
C ALA A 68 -16.46 6.88 -7.98
N VAL A 69 -15.62 6.05 -8.59
CA VAL A 69 -15.93 4.65 -8.95
C VAL A 69 -15.34 3.62 -7.99
N GLY A 70 -14.79 4.05 -6.85
CA GLY A 70 -14.46 3.17 -5.73
C GLY A 70 -12.97 2.98 -5.42
N TYR A 71 -12.04 3.54 -6.20
CA TYR A 71 -10.60 3.48 -5.91
C TYR A 71 -10.25 4.49 -4.80
N LYS A 72 -10.21 4.02 -3.55
CA LYS A 72 -10.17 4.90 -2.36
C LYS A 72 -8.85 4.85 -1.59
N ASN A 73 -7.94 3.96 -1.96
CA ASN A 73 -6.72 3.72 -1.22
C ASN A 73 -5.49 3.95 -2.11
N ILE A 74 -4.42 4.47 -1.51
CA ILE A 74 -3.08 4.53 -2.08
C ILE A 74 -2.19 3.66 -1.22
N HIS A 75 -1.52 2.70 -1.84
CA HIS A 75 -0.63 1.77 -1.16
C HIS A 75 0.81 2.09 -1.54
N ILE A 76 1.61 2.37 -0.52
CA ILE A 76 3.05 2.53 -0.64
C ILE A 76 3.66 1.14 -0.57
N ASP A 77 4.40 0.76 -1.61
CA ASP A 77 5.11 -0.52 -1.64
C ASP A 77 6.54 -0.35 -1.07
N ASP A 78 7.48 -1.19 -1.47
CA ASP A 78 8.85 -1.17 -0.98
C ASP A 78 9.59 0.17 -1.27
N CYS A 79 10.76 0.32 -0.65
CA CYS A 79 11.74 1.37 -0.91
C CYS A 79 11.37 2.78 -0.44
N TRP A 80 10.39 2.94 0.45
CA TRP A 80 10.06 4.25 1.07
C TRP A 80 10.93 4.61 2.28
N MET A 81 11.44 3.61 2.99
CA MET A 81 12.12 3.76 4.27
C MET A 81 13.61 4.09 4.13
N GLU A 82 14.22 4.56 5.22
CA GLU A 82 15.67 4.53 5.36
C GLU A 82 16.20 3.10 5.44
N MET A 83 17.49 2.94 5.12
CA MET A 83 18.18 1.66 5.26
C MET A 83 18.32 1.21 6.72
N GLU A 84 18.26 2.15 7.67
CA GLU A 84 18.39 1.90 9.09
C GLU A 84 17.18 2.42 9.87
N ARG A 85 16.83 1.69 10.93
CA ARG A 85 15.83 2.10 11.91
C ARG A 85 16.36 3.25 12.77
N ASP A 86 15.47 4.01 13.41
CA ASP A 86 15.88 5.00 14.41
C ASP A 86 16.49 4.34 15.65
N SER A 87 17.01 5.15 16.59
CA SER A 87 17.62 4.66 17.84
C SER A 87 16.66 3.88 18.75
N ARG A 88 15.35 3.90 18.48
CA ARG A 88 14.32 3.14 19.19
C ARG A 88 13.90 1.89 18.42
N GLY A 89 14.53 1.60 17.29
CA GLY A 89 14.19 0.46 16.43
C GLY A 89 12.96 0.67 15.54
N VAL A 90 12.50 1.91 15.37
CA VAL A 90 11.31 2.23 14.56
C VAL A 90 11.71 2.47 13.11
N LEU A 91 10.87 2.01 12.17
CA LEU A 91 11.03 2.34 10.75
C LEU A 91 10.85 3.84 10.53
N VAL A 92 11.71 4.43 9.72
CA VAL A 92 11.66 5.86 9.40
C VAL A 92 11.63 6.04 7.89
N ALA A 93 10.84 7.01 7.42
CA ALA A 93 10.80 7.35 6.01
C ALA A 93 12.14 7.95 5.58
N ASN A 94 12.54 7.68 4.33
CA ASN A 94 13.76 8.29 3.81
C ASN A 94 13.65 9.82 3.84
N ARG A 95 14.52 10.49 4.62
CA ARG A 95 14.36 11.92 4.95
C ARG A 95 14.48 12.85 3.75
N THR A 96 15.16 12.43 2.70
CA THR A 96 15.32 13.21 1.47
C THR A 96 14.11 13.07 0.56
N ARG A 97 13.59 11.84 0.40
CA ARG A 97 12.47 11.56 -0.51
C ARG A 97 11.10 11.80 0.13
N PHE A 98 11.02 11.71 1.46
CA PHE A 98 9.81 11.93 2.27
C PHE A 98 10.10 12.94 3.39
N PRO A 99 10.34 14.22 3.05
CA PRO A 99 10.74 15.23 4.02
C PRO A 99 9.70 15.48 5.12
N SER A 100 8.41 15.26 4.84
CA SER A 100 7.35 15.37 5.86
C SER A 100 7.15 14.08 6.68
N GLY A 101 7.80 12.98 6.30
CA GLY A 101 7.63 11.64 6.89
C GLY A 101 6.25 11.00 6.66
N MET A 102 6.08 9.75 7.13
CA MET A 102 4.82 8.97 6.99
C MET A 102 3.72 9.33 8.00
N ASN A 103 3.93 10.34 8.84
CA ASN A 103 2.90 10.86 9.75
C ASN A 103 2.30 12.18 9.24
N GLY A 104 2.78 12.68 8.10
CA GLY A 104 2.30 13.90 7.46
C GLY A 104 1.08 13.64 6.59
N ASN A 105 1.15 14.07 5.32
CA ASN A 105 0.06 13.94 4.35
C ASN A 105 -0.07 12.53 3.73
N ILE A 106 0.89 11.66 4.02
CA ILE A 106 0.98 10.29 3.51
C ILE A 106 1.00 9.36 4.72
N GLN A 107 0.11 8.37 4.72
CA GLN A 107 0.08 7.30 5.71
C GLN A 107 0.40 5.98 5.00
N ALA A 108 1.34 5.21 5.56
CA ALA A 108 1.69 3.86 5.11
C ALA A 108 0.79 2.81 5.77
#